data_AF-A0A2V6SR73-F1
#
_entry.id   AF-A0A2V6SR73-F1
#
_cell.length_a   1.000
_cell.length_b   1.000
_cell.length_c   1.000
_cell.angle_alpha   90.00
_cell.angle_beta   90.00
_cell.angle_gamma   90.00
#
_symmetry.space_group_name_H-M   'P 1'
#
loop_
_entity.id
_entity.type
_entity.pdbx_description
1 polymer ?
#
loop_
_entity_poly.entity_id
_entity_poly.type
_entity_poly.pdbx_seq_one_letter_code
_entity_poly.pdbx_strand_id
1 'polypeptide(L)'
;IKNRDRALAPHSGAIQDTIRQSGNEGALAFLDAGDGHLVVLPGDSPGEAWARYIASPSGGPAVRVSVPTVVSFVHRADVPKAPESITFRSLEQQETLRTTLAALDAELRKLSDSVGVTRRETQTSIATAREDMQKALDSLAGDLAAARKFMLQTAQLGSLNHEMNVANTNSLRKVAAASQQVRENSAKLADTMRELSDNLASQLKELAARLDAIQERISNVK
;
A
#
# COMPACT_ATOMS: atom_id res chain seq x y z
N ILE A 1 -62.68 8.11 43.36
CA ILE A 1 -61.53 8.94 43.79
C ILE A 1 -60.68 8.11 44.74
N LYS A 2 -59.48 7.69 44.33
CA LYS A 2 -58.58 6.87 45.17
C LYS A 2 -58.10 7.71 46.37
N ASN A 3 -57.75 7.09 47.50
CA ASN A 3 -57.34 7.81 48.73
C ASN A 3 -56.21 8.83 48.50
N ARG A 4 -55.29 8.52 47.58
CA ARG A 4 -54.23 9.44 47.15
C ARG A 4 -54.76 10.69 46.45
N ASP A 5 -55.72 10.55 45.55
CA ASP A 5 -56.30 11.71 44.85
C ASP A 5 -57.10 12.58 45.82
N ARG A 6 -57.67 11.98 46.89
CA ARG A 6 -58.25 12.74 48.03
C ARG A 6 -57.18 13.48 48.84
N ALA A 7 -55.99 12.90 49.00
CA ALA A 7 -54.87 13.56 49.68
C ALA A 7 -54.28 14.72 48.88
N LEU A 8 -54.34 14.67 47.55
CA LEU A 8 -53.92 15.78 46.67
C LEU A 8 -55.00 16.85 46.47
N ALA A 9 -56.27 16.55 46.75
CA ALA A 9 -57.38 17.47 46.53
C ALA A 9 -57.25 18.84 47.25
N PRO A 10 -56.79 18.91 48.53
CA PRO A 10 -56.55 20.18 49.22
C PRO A 10 -55.47 21.04 48.56
N HIS A 11 -54.58 20.42 47.78
CA HIS A 11 -53.46 21.07 47.11
C HIS A 11 -53.73 21.39 45.63
N SER A 12 -54.93 21.12 45.13
CA SER A 12 -55.30 21.29 43.73
C SER A 12 -55.04 22.70 43.18
N GLY A 13 -55.28 23.75 43.97
CA GLY A 13 -54.95 25.13 43.61
C GLY A 13 -53.46 25.34 43.37
N ALA A 14 -52.62 24.94 44.33
CA ALA A 14 -51.16 25.06 44.24
C ALA A 14 -50.57 24.25 43.07
N ILE A 15 -51.10 23.05 42.81
CA ILE A 15 -50.69 22.22 41.66
C ILE A 15 -51.00 22.95 40.35
N GLN A 16 -52.22 23.47 40.19
CA GLN A 16 -52.65 24.16 38.97
C GLN A 16 -51.92 25.49 38.77
N ASP A 17 -51.64 26.24 39.84
CA ASP A 17 -50.86 27.48 39.76
C ASP A 17 -49.43 27.20 39.28
N THR A 18 -48.81 26.13 39.79
CA THR A 18 -47.47 25.70 39.36
C THR A 18 -47.47 25.28 37.88
N ILE A 19 -48.47 24.52 37.42
CA ILE A 19 -48.60 24.13 36.01
C ILE A 19 -48.74 25.37 35.13
N ARG A 20 -49.63 26.32 35.49
CA ARG A 20 -49.84 27.57 34.73
C ARG A 20 -48.58 28.42 34.62
N GLN A 21 -47.87 28.61 35.74
CA GLN A 21 -46.63 29.38 35.77
C GLN A 21 -45.53 28.74 34.93
N SER A 22 -45.52 27.42 34.85
CA SER A 22 -44.50 26.67 34.09
C SER A 22 -44.75 26.62 32.58
N GLY A 23 -45.99 26.89 32.12
CA GLY A 23 -46.38 26.78 30.72
C GLY A 23 -46.54 25.35 30.18
N ASN A 24 -46.19 24.31 30.93
CA ASN A 24 -46.25 22.92 30.47
C ASN A 24 -47.69 22.37 30.42
N GLU A 25 -47.88 21.23 29.74
CA GLU A 25 -49.20 20.57 29.62
C GLU A 25 -49.71 19.97 30.94
N GLY A 26 -48.82 19.67 31.88
CA GLY A 26 -49.20 19.13 33.19
C GLY A 26 -48.06 19.13 34.21
N ALA A 27 -48.28 18.39 35.29
CA ALA A 27 -47.26 18.14 36.31
C ALA A 27 -47.43 16.77 36.97
N LEU A 28 -46.31 16.13 37.28
CA LEU A 28 -46.28 15.06 38.27
C LEU A 28 -46.47 15.65 39.66
N ALA A 29 -47.53 15.25 40.35
CA ALA A 29 -47.87 15.67 41.70
C ALA A 29 -47.95 14.48 42.64
N PHE A 30 -47.26 14.57 43.77
CA PHE A 30 -47.31 13.58 44.84
C PHE A 30 -46.94 14.20 46.18
N LEU A 31 -47.32 13.55 47.27
CA LEU A 31 -46.83 13.89 48.61
C LEU A 31 -45.60 13.03 48.89
N ASP A 32 -44.54 13.62 49.42
CA ASP A 32 -43.35 12.89 49.88
C ASP A 32 -43.77 11.82 50.90
N ALA A 33 -43.33 10.59 50.70
CA ALA A 33 -43.59 9.49 51.62
C ALA A 33 -42.86 9.65 52.97
N GLY A 34 -41.88 10.57 53.07
CA GLY A 34 -41.16 10.88 54.31
C GLY A 34 -41.89 11.87 55.21
N ASP A 35 -42.01 13.13 54.78
CA ASP A 35 -42.52 14.24 55.58
C ASP A 35 -43.92 14.74 55.13
N GLY A 36 -44.49 14.15 54.08
CA GLY A 36 -45.80 14.53 53.53
C GLY A 36 -45.82 15.84 52.74
N HIS A 37 -44.67 16.44 52.40
CA HIS A 37 -44.65 17.68 51.62
C HIS A 37 -45.15 17.45 50.19
N LEU A 38 -45.85 18.45 49.64
CA LEU A 38 -46.32 18.41 48.26
C LEU A 38 -45.15 18.66 47.30
N VAL A 39 -44.92 17.71 46.40
CA VAL A 39 -44.01 17.84 45.26
C VAL A 39 -44.81 17.99 43.98
N VAL A 40 -44.49 19.02 43.20
CA VAL A 40 -45.08 19.29 41.89
C VAL A 40 -43.96 19.51 40.88
N LEU A 41 -43.91 18.65 39.86
CA LEU A 41 -42.88 18.63 38.82
C LEU A 41 -43.53 18.88 37.47
N PRO A 42 -43.46 20.10 36.94
CA PRO A 42 -44.07 20.42 35.65
C PRO A 42 -43.35 19.76 34.47
N GLY A 43 -44.12 19.33 33.47
CA GLY A 43 -43.61 18.79 32.22
C GLY A 43 -44.75 18.45 31.25
N ASP A 44 -44.43 18.29 29.97
CA ASP A 44 -45.44 18.02 28.94
C ASP A 44 -45.85 16.54 28.93
N SER A 45 -45.02 15.69 29.54
CA SER A 45 -45.36 14.30 29.83
C SER A 45 -44.86 13.85 31.20
N PRO A 46 -45.42 12.76 31.75
CA PRO A 46 -44.93 12.20 33.00
C PRO A 46 -43.45 11.83 32.99
N GLY A 47 -43.00 11.19 31.91
CA GLY A 47 -41.61 10.79 31.76
C GLY A 47 -40.65 11.97 31.62
N GLU A 48 -41.11 13.10 31.07
CA GLU A 48 -40.30 14.31 30.95
C GLU A 48 -40.21 15.06 32.28
N ALA A 49 -41.33 15.26 32.97
CA ALA A 49 -41.36 15.83 34.31
C ALA A 49 -40.43 15.07 35.27
N TRP A 50 -40.43 13.73 35.15
CA TRP A 50 -39.55 12.85 35.91
C TRP A 50 -38.07 13.00 35.53
N ALA A 51 -37.74 13.04 34.23
CA ALA A 51 -36.37 13.23 33.77
C ALA A 51 -35.78 14.58 34.25
N ARG A 52 -36.58 15.66 34.20
CA ARG A 52 -36.17 16.99 34.72
C ARG A 52 -35.91 16.96 36.24
N TYR A 53 -36.71 16.20 36.98
CA TYR A 53 -36.52 16.00 38.41
C TYR A 53 -35.21 15.29 38.72
N ILE A 54 -34.88 14.22 37.99
CA ILE A 54 -33.62 13.49 38.15
C ILE A 54 -32.41 14.36 37.75
N ALA A 55 -32.54 15.17 36.69
CA ALA A 55 -31.47 16.02 36.20
C ALA A 55 -31.21 17.28 37.05
N SER A 56 -32.10 17.62 37.99
CA SER A 56 -32.00 18.83 38.81
C SER A 56 -30.95 18.68 39.91
N PRO A 57 -29.91 19.55 40.00
CA PRO A 57 -28.85 19.45 41.01
C PRO A 57 -29.28 19.84 42.44
N SER A 58 -30.54 20.23 42.64
CA SER A 58 -31.00 21.02 43.79
C SER A 58 -31.27 20.24 45.09
N GLY A 59 -30.74 19.03 45.25
CA GLY A 59 -30.91 18.23 46.47
C GLY A 59 -29.68 17.40 46.79
N GLY A 60 -28.89 17.83 47.77
CA GLY A 60 -27.84 16.99 48.37
C GLY A 60 -28.42 15.67 48.92
N PRO A 61 -27.59 14.66 49.21
CA PRO A 61 -28.03 13.31 49.58
C PRO A 61 -28.96 13.22 50.81
N ALA A 62 -29.11 14.30 51.59
CA ALA A 62 -30.03 14.42 52.73
C ALA A 62 -31.45 14.95 52.38
N VAL A 63 -31.69 15.39 51.14
CA VAL A 63 -32.98 15.94 50.65
C VAL A 63 -33.44 15.16 49.41
N ARG A 64 -33.37 13.83 49.47
CA ARG A 64 -34.02 12.99 48.45
C ARG A 64 -35.42 12.67 48.95
N VAL A 65 -36.39 13.34 48.33
CA VAL A 65 -37.82 13.08 48.50
C VAL A 65 -38.08 11.59 48.32
N SER A 66 -38.80 10.98 49.26
CA SER A 66 -39.20 9.58 49.18
C SER A 66 -40.40 9.47 48.25
N VAL A 67 -40.17 9.05 47.01
CA VAL A 67 -41.21 9.03 45.98
C VAL A 67 -42.18 7.87 46.22
N PRO A 68 -43.50 8.12 46.29
CA PRO A 68 -44.49 7.06 46.45
C PRO A 68 -44.48 6.07 45.29
N THR A 69 -44.92 4.83 45.55
CA THR A 69 -45.02 3.77 44.52
C THR A 69 -45.88 4.19 43.31
N VAL A 70 -46.87 5.06 43.51
CA VAL A 70 -47.76 5.58 42.46
C VAL A 70 -47.95 7.10 42.59
N VAL A 71 -47.55 7.84 41.56
CA VAL A 71 -47.64 9.30 41.46
C VAL A 71 -48.74 9.75 40.50
N SER A 72 -49.28 10.96 40.67
CA SER A 72 -50.35 11.48 39.82
C SER A 72 -49.76 12.38 38.75
N PHE A 73 -50.14 12.23 37.48
CA PHE A 73 -49.92 13.28 36.50
C PHE A 73 -51.20 14.08 36.34
N VAL A 74 -51.15 15.35 36.73
CA VAL A 74 -52.28 16.28 36.67
C VAL A 74 -52.10 17.15 35.43
N HIS A 75 -53.09 17.11 34.54
CA HIS A 75 -53.12 17.95 33.35
C HIS A 75 -53.53 19.38 33.69
N ARG A 76 -53.11 20.34 32.86
CA ARG A 76 -53.55 21.73 32.95
C ARG A 76 -55.07 21.83 32.80
N ALA A 77 -55.69 22.78 33.50
CA ALA A 77 -57.15 22.88 33.60
C ALA A 77 -57.91 23.08 32.26
N ASP A 78 -57.24 23.55 31.22
CA ASP A 78 -57.76 23.68 29.85
C ASP A 78 -57.71 22.37 29.05
N VAL A 79 -56.96 21.37 29.52
CA VAL A 79 -56.89 20.04 28.93
C VAL A 79 -57.99 19.17 29.56
N PRO A 80 -59.00 18.69 28.81
CA PRO A 80 -60.11 17.91 29.34
C PRO A 80 -59.71 16.45 29.59
N LYS A 81 -58.67 16.23 30.40
CA LYS A 81 -58.11 14.91 30.69
C LYS A 81 -58.00 14.69 32.20
N ALA A 82 -58.49 13.55 32.65
CA ALA A 82 -58.44 13.19 34.06
C ALA A 82 -56.99 12.94 34.51
N PRO A 83 -56.66 13.14 35.80
CA PRO A 83 -55.34 12.82 36.32
C PRO A 83 -54.96 11.35 36.11
N GLU A 84 -53.73 11.11 35.63
CA GLU A 84 -53.23 9.77 35.34
C GLU A 84 -52.49 9.19 36.56
N SER A 85 -52.63 7.87 36.77
CA SER A 85 -51.91 7.16 37.83
C SER A 85 -50.69 6.46 37.23
N ILE A 86 -49.50 6.82 37.69
CA ILE A 86 -48.24 6.37 37.09
C ILE A 86 -47.37 5.74 38.15
N THR A 87 -46.82 4.58 37.85
CA THR A 87 -45.96 3.88 38.81
C THR A 87 -44.54 4.43 38.77
N PHE A 88 -43.91 4.55 39.93
CA PHE A 88 -42.51 4.93 40.02
C PHE A 88 -41.61 4.01 39.17
N ARG A 89 -41.84 2.69 39.23
CA ARG A 89 -41.12 1.70 38.41
C ARG A 89 -41.22 1.98 36.91
N SER A 90 -42.37 2.39 36.40
CA SER A 90 -42.52 2.72 34.97
C SER A 90 -41.70 3.95 34.57
N LEU A 91 -41.58 4.94 35.46
CA LEU A 91 -40.78 6.15 35.21
C LEU A 91 -39.28 5.83 35.24
N GLU A 92 -38.81 5.03 36.20
CA GLU A 92 -37.42 4.55 36.23
C GLU A 92 -37.05 3.70 35.02
N GLN A 93 -37.95 2.79 34.61
CA GLN A 93 -37.73 1.95 33.44
C GLN A 93 -37.63 2.78 32.16
N GLN A 94 -38.50 3.79 32.01
CA GLN A 94 -38.47 4.69 30.85
C GLN A 94 -37.16 5.49 30.79
N GLU A 95 -36.66 5.96 31.94
CA GLU A 95 -35.39 6.69 31.99
C GLU A 95 -34.18 5.79 31.69
N THR A 96 -34.19 4.56 32.20
CA THR A 96 -33.17 3.56 31.90
C THR A 96 -33.14 3.24 30.40
N LEU A 97 -34.30 3.13 29.76
CA LEU A 97 -34.39 2.93 28.31
C LEU A 97 -33.86 4.14 27.53
N ARG A 98 -34.16 5.37 27.97
CA ARG A 98 -33.63 6.58 27.31
C ARG A 98 -32.12 6.68 27.40
N THR A 99 -31.56 6.44 28.59
CA THR A 99 -30.10 6.50 28.81
C THR A 99 -29.36 5.44 28.02
N THR A 100 -29.88 4.20 27.97
CA THR A 100 -29.31 3.12 27.16
C THR A 100 -29.38 3.41 25.66
N LEU A 101 -30.49 3.97 25.16
CA LEU A 101 -30.59 4.38 23.76
C LEU A 101 -29.60 5.51 23.41
N ALA A 102 -29.46 6.51 24.29
CA ALA A 102 -28.49 7.58 24.09
C ALA A 102 -27.04 7.07 24.09
N ALA A 103 -26.72 6.11 24.98
CA ALA A 103 -25.42 5.46 25.01
C ALA A 103 -25.14 4.67 23.72
N LEU A 104 -26.12 3.89 23.25
CA LEU A 104 -26.00 3.11 22.01
C LEU A 104 -25.82 4.01 20.80
N ASP A 105 -26.57 5.12 20.71
CA ASP A 105 -26.44 6.10 19.63
C ASP A 105 -25.05 6.79 19.64
N ALA A 106 -24.51 7.05 20.82
CA ALA A 106 -23.13 7.55 20.96
C ALA A 106 -22.09 6.51 20.51
N GLU A 107 -22.28 5.24 20.83
CA GLU A 107 -21.41 4.15 20.38
C GLU A 107 -21.48 3.94 18.86
N LEU A 108 -22.68 4.00 18.28
CA LEU A 108 -22.87 3.90 16.82
C LEU A 108 -22.16 5.03 16.08
N ARG A 109 -22.22 6.27 16.59
CA ARG A 109 -21.46 7.38 16.00
C ARG A 109 -19.95 7.13 16.08
N LYS A 110 -19.44 6.73 17.24
CA LYS A 110 -18.00 6.40 17.41
C LYS A 110 -17.54 5.28 16.48
N LEU A 111 -18.35 4.23 16.34
CA LEU A 111 -18.05 3.12 15.45
C LEU A 111 -18.06 3.56 13.98
N SER A 112 -19.05 4.35 13.57
CA SER A 112 -19.12 4.92 12.22
C SER A 112 -17.89 5.78 11.90
N ASP A 113 -17.47 6.63 12.84
CA ASP A 113 -16.28 7.46 12.68
C ASP A 113 -15.00 6.62 12.59
N SER A 114 -14.86 5.60 13.46
CA SER A 114 -13.73 4.67 13.45
C SER A 114 -13.65 3.91 12.12
N VAL A 115 -14.76 3.37 11.63
CA VAL A 115 -14.83 2.69 10.31
C VAL A 115 -14.47 3.66 9.20
N GLY A 116 -14.94 4.91 9.28
CA GLY A 116 -14.59 5.96 8.32
C GLY A 116 -13.09 6.26 8.29
N VAL A 117 -12.44 6.34 9.45
CA VAL A 117 -10.99 6.54 9.57
C VAL A 117 -10.22 5.34 9.01
N THR A 118 -10.52 4.13 9.49
CA THR A 118 -9.84 2.90 9.03
C THR A 118 -10.00 2.69 7.53
N ARG A 119 -11.17 3.02 6.96
CA ARG A 119 -11.38 2.96 5.51
C ARG A 119 -10.45 3.92 4.75
N ARG A 120 -10.31 5.17 5.22
CA ARG A 120 -9.42 6.15 4.59
C ARG A 120 -7.95 5.71 4.69
N GLU A 121 -7.52 5.24 5.86
CA GLU A 121 -6.16 4.74 6.08
C GLU A 121 -5.83 3.54 5.19
N THR A 122 -6.77 2.62 5.06
CA THR A 122 -6.63 1.45 4.17
C THR A 122 -6.55 1.89 2.72
N GLN A 123 -7.39 2.83 2.29
CA GLN A 123 -7.39 3.35 0.93
C GLN A 123 -6.07 4.07 0.60
N THR A 124 -5.52 4.85 1.53
CA THR A 124 -4.21 5.49 1.38
C THR A 124 -3.09 4.45 1.29
N SER A 125 -3.10 3.45 2.17
CA SER A 125 -2.10 2.37 2.17
C SER A 125 -2.13 1.55 0.88
N ILE A 126 -3.32 1.30 0.32
CA ILE A 126 -3.44 0.61 -0.97
C ILE A 126 -2.91 1.49 -2.11
N ALA A 127 -3.17 2.80 -2.09
CA ALA A 127 -2.67 3.71 -3.11
C ALA A 127 -1.15 3.79 -3.12
N THR A 128 -0.52 3.91 -1.94
CA THR A 128 0.94 3.92 -1.81
C THR A 128 1.55 2.59 -2.24
N ALA A 129 0.99 1.46 -1.79
CA ALA A 129 1.48 0.15 -2.20
C ALA A 129 1.40 -0.08 -3.73
N ARG A 130 0.36 0.45 -4.39
CA ARG A 130 0.25 0.41 -5.85
C ARG A 130 1.31 1.28 -6.53
N GLU A 131 1.56 2.47 -6.02
CA GLU A 131 2.60 3.36 -6.56
C GLU A 131 3.99 2.72 -6.44
N ASP A 132 4.31 2.14 -5.29
CA ASP A 132 5.58 1.45 -5.07
C ASP A 132 5.73 0.22 -5.97
N MET A 133 4.66 -0.54 -6.16
CA MET A 133 4.65 -1.68 -7.09
C MET A 133 4.89 -1.22 -8.54
N GLN A 134 4.28 -0.11 -8.96
CA GLN A 134 4.49 0.43 -10.29
C GLN A 134 5.94 0.87 -10.50
N LYS A 135 6.53 1.59 -9.52
CA LYS A 135 7.95 1.98 -9.56
C LYS A 135 8.88 0.77 -9.64
N ALA A 136 8.58 -0.29 -8.88
CA ALA A 136 9.36 -1.53 -8.93
C ALA A 136 9.27 -2.22 -10.29
N LEU A 137 8.08 -2.26 -10.90
CA LEU A 137 7.89 -2.80 -12.25
C LEU A 137 8.61 -1.99 -13.31
N ASP A 138 8.57 -0.66 -13.23
CA ASP A 138 9.27 0.23 -14.16
C ASP A 138 10.80 0.07 -14.05
N SER A 139 11.33 -0.05 -12.82
CA SER A 139 12.74 -0.35 -12.59
C SER A 139 13.14 -1.69 -13.18
N LEU A 140 12.34 -2.74 -12.93
CA LEU A 140 12.59 -4.08 -13.46
C LEU A 140 12.57 -4.10 -15.00
N ALA A 141 11.65 -3.36 -15.62
CA ALA A 141 11.59 -3.22 -17.06
C ALA A 141 12.87 -2.54 -17.61
N GLY A 142 13.38 -1.52 -16.91
CA GLY A 142 14.66 -0.89 -17.22
C GLY A 142 15.84 -1.86 -17.14
N ASP A 143 15.93 -2.62 -16.06
CA ASP A 143 16.98 -3.62 -15.86
C ASP A 143 16.93 -4.73 -16.92
N LEU A 144 15.73 -5.19 -17.28
CA LEU A 144 15.54 -6.19 -18.34
C LEU A 144 15.98 -5.66 -19.71
N ALA A 145 15.68 -4.40 -20.02
CA ALA A 145 16.13 -3.76 -21.25
C ALA A 145 17.66 -3.64 -21.30
N ALA A 146 18.29 -3.27 -20.18
CA ALA A 146 19.74 -3.21 -20.05
C ALA A 146 20.37 -4.60 -20.22
N ALA A 147 19.82 -5.63 -19.57
CA ALA A 147 20.28 -7.02 -19.71
C ALA A 147 20.19 -7.51 -21.16
N ARG A 148 19.08 -7.23 -21.85
CA ARG A 148 18.91 -7.58 -23.27
C ARG A 148 19.96 -6.89 -24.14
N LYS A 149 20.24 -5.61 -23.90
CA LYS A 149 21.29 -4.87 -24.63
C LYS A 149 22.67 -5.48 -24.38
N PHE A 150 22.98 -5.81 -23.14
CA PHE A 150 24.24 -6.46 -22.78
C PHE A 150 24.40 -7.83 -23.46
N MET A 151 23.35 -8.65 -23.50
CA MET A 151 23.35 -9.93 -24.20
C MET A 151 23.60 -9.77 -25.70
N LEU A 152 22.96 -8.78 -26.34
CA LEU A 152 23.18 -8.49 -27.76
C LEU A 152 24.62 -8.07 -28.03
N GLN A 153 25.18 -7.19 -27.21
CA GLN A 153 26.58 -6.77 -27.32
C GLN A 153 27.54 -7.94 -27.12
N THR A 154 27.25 -8.82 -26.16
CA THR A 154 28.04 -10.04 -25.92
C THR A 154 28.00 -10.98 -27.13
N ALA A 155 26.84 -11.18 -27.74
CA ALA A 155 26.70 -11.97 -28.96
C ALA A 155 27.46 -11.35 -30.15
N GLN A 156 27.40 -10.03 -30.31
CA GLN A 156 28.15 -9.31 -31.35
C GLN A 156 29.67 -9.47 -31.17
N LEU A 157 30.17 -9.35 -29.94
CA LEU A 157 31.58 -9.61 -29.63
C LEU A 157 31.97 -11.07 -29.93
N GLY A 158 31.09 -12.03 -29.64
CA GLY A 158 31.28 -13.43 -30.00
C GLY A 158 31.42 -13.65 -31.51
N SER A 159 30.53 -13.04 -32.32
CA SER A 159 30.60 -13.10 -33.78
C SER A 159 31.90 -12.50 -34.31
N LEU A 160 32.25 -11.29 -33.85
CA LEU A 160 33.46 -10.61 -34.27
C LEU A 160 34.72 -11.42 -33.92
N ASN A 161 34.78 -12.00 -32.73
CA ASN A 161 35.89 -12.85 -32.32
C ASN A 161 36.01 -14.10 -33.21
N HIS A 162 34.88 -14.72 -33.59
CA HIS A 162 34.88 -15.84 -34.52
C HIS A 162 35.38 -15.44 -35.91
N GLU A 163 34.87 -14.33 -36.45
CA GLU A 163 35.28 -13.78 -37.76
C GLU A 163 36.77 -13.46 -37.79
N MET A 164 37.30 -12.80 -36.75
CA MET A 164 38.73 -12.51 -36.64
C MET A 164 39.57 -13.79 -36.57
N ASN A 165 39.15 -14.80 -35.81
CA ASN A 165 39.89 -16.07 -35.73
C ASN A 165 39.90 -16.81 -37.08
N VAL A 166 38.78 -16.84 -37.80
CA VAL A 166 38.70 -17.43 -39.15
C VAL A 166 39.60 -16.64 -40.13
N ALA A 167 39.54 -15.31 -40.11
CA ALA A 167 40.39 -14.48 -40.96
C ALA A 167 41.89 -14.65 -40.66
N ASN A 168 42.26 -14.73 -39.39
CA ASN A 168 43.65 -14.92 -38.96
C ASN A 168 44.18 -16.30 -39.37
N THR A 169 43.43 -17.37 -39.10
CA THR A 169 43.83 -18.74 -39.50
C THR A 169 43.96 -18.89 -41.02
N ASN A 170 43.07 -18.27 -41.80
CA ASN A 170 43.18 -18.23 -43.26
C ASN A 170 44.40 -17.45 -43.73
N SER A 171 44.72 -16.33 -43.10
CA SER A 171 45.90 -15.51 -43.42
C SER A 171 47.19 -16.27 -43.11
N LEU A 172 47.27 -16.93 -41.96
CA LEU A 172 48.39 -17.80 -41.59
C LEU A 172 48.58 -18.94 -42.60
N ARG A 173 47.49 -19.58 -43.05
CA ARG A 173 47.56 -20.63 -44.08
C ARG A 173 48.11 -20.09 -45.40
N LYS A 174 47.68 -18.91 -45.84
CA LYS A 174 48.21 -18.26 -47.06
C LYS A 174 49.70 -17.94 -46.92
N VAL A 175 50.12 -17.39 -45.79
CA VAL A 175 51.53 -17.09 -45.51
C VAL A 175 52.38 -18.37 -45.48
N ALA A 176 51.88 -19.45 -44.88
CA ALA A 176 52.56 -20.74 -44.86
C ALA A 176 52.72 -21.31 -46.27
N ALA A 177 51.66 -21.25 -47.10
CA ALA A 177 51.72 -21.70 -48.50
C ALA A 177 52.70 -20.86 -49.33
N ALA A 178 52.67 -19.53 -49.19
CA ALA A 178 53.63 -18.64 -49.85
C ALA A 178 55.07 -18.92 -49.41
N SER A 179 55.29 -19.15 -48.10
CA SER A 179 56.60 -19.50 -47.56
C SER A 179 57.12 -20.83 -48.12
N GLN A 180 56.25 -21.83 -48.25
CA GLN A 180 56.59 -23.12 -48.86
C GLN A 180 56.99 -22.95 -50.34
N GLN A 181 56.21 -22.17 -51.10
CA GLN A 181 56.53 -21.87 -52.50
C GLN A 181 57.87 -21.13 -52.64
N VAL A 182 58.17 -20.18 -51.74
CA VAL A 182 59.47 -19.49 -51.72
C VAL A 182 60.61 -20.47 -51.46
N ARG A 183 60.45 -21.44 -50.55
CA ARG A 183 61.45 -22.49 -50.30
C ARG A 183 61.67 -23.37 -51.52
N GLU A 184 60.60 -23.83 -52.16
CA GLU A 184 60.68 -24.64 -53.38
C GLU A 184 61.35 -23.88 -54.53
N ASN A 185 60.99 -22.61 -54.73
CA ASN A 185 61.63 -21.76 -55.74
C ASN A 185 63.11 -21.52 -55.43
N SER A 186 63.47 -21.33 -54.16
CA SER A 186 64.85 -21.16 -53.73
C SER A 186 65.67 -22.43 -53.95
N ALA A 187 65.10 -23.60 -53.68
CA ALA A 187 65.74 -24.89 -53.93
C ALA A 187 66.00 -25.10 -55.44
N LYS A 188 64.98 -24.86 -56.27
CA LYS A 188 65.12 -24.91 -57.74
C LYS A 188 66.19 -23.95 -58.25
N LEU A 189 66.24 -22.73 -57.72
CA LEU A 189 67.27 -21.76 -58.08
C LEU A 189 68.67 -22.27 -57.70
N ALA A 190 68.84 -22.83 -56.51
CA ALA A 190 70.12 -23.40 -56.08
C ALA A 190 70.56 -24.55 -57.00
N ASP A 191 69.64 -25.42 -57.41
CA ASP A 191 69.92 -26.51 -58.36
C ASP A 191 70.34 -25.96 -59.73
N THR A 192 69.63 -24.95 -60.26
CA THR A 192 70.02 -24.32 -61.54
C THR A 192 71.37 -23.62 -61.48
N MET A 193 71.70 -22.98 -60.35
CA MET A 193 73.01 -22.34 -60.15
C MET A 193 74.13 -23.37 -60.09
N ARG A 194 73.87 -24.54 -59.48
CA ARG A 194 74.81 -25.66 -59.45
C ARG A 194 75.04 -26.22 -60.85
N GLU A 195 73.98 -26.47 -61.60
CA GLU A 195 74.07 -26.96 -62.99
C GLU A 195 74.85 -26.00 -63.89
N LEU A 196 74.59 -24.68 -63.78
CA LEU A 196 75.34 -23.65 -64.48
C LEU A 196 76.83 -23.66 -64.10
N SER A 197 77.14 -23.79 -62.81
CA SER A 197 78.52 -23.88 -62.31
C SER A 197 79.24 -25.13 -62.86
N ASP A 198 78.57 -26.28 -62.83
CA ASP A 198 79.13 -27.55 -63.32
C ASP A 198 79.36 -27.50 -64.84
N ASN A 199 78.44 -26.90 -65.60
CA ASN A 199 78.59 -26.69 -67.04
C ASN A 199 79.75 -25.74 -67.36
N LEU A 200 79.86 -24.60 -66.65
CA LEU A 200 80.99 -23.67 -66.79
C LEU A 200 82.32 -24.35 -66.49
N ALA A 201 82.40 -25.16 -65.42
CA ALA A 201 83.60 -25.91 -65.09
C ALA A 201 83.98 -26.92 -66.19
N SER A 202 82.99 -27.61 -66.75
CA SER A 202 83.18 -28.51 -67.90
C SER A 202 83.70 -27.77 -69.14
N GLN A 203 83.10 -26.63 -69.48
CA GLN A 203 83.54 -25.79 -70.60
C GLN A 203 84.98 -25.28 -70.42
N LEU A 204 85.36 -24.86 -69.21
CA LEU A 204 86.73 -24.44 -68.92
C LEU A 204 87.72 -25.60 -69.04
N LYS A 205 87.35 -26.79 -68.57
CA LYS A 205 88.18 -28.00 -68.72
C LYS A 205 88.35 -28.41 -70.18
N GLU A 206 87.30 -28.32 -70.97
CA GLU A 206 87.37 -28.56 -72.41
C GLU A 206 88.26 -27.54 -73.12
N LEU A 207 88.13 -26.25 -72.77
CA LEU A 207 88.96 -25.20 -73.33
C LEU A 207 90.44 -25.38 -72.98
N ALA A 208 90.75 -25.77 -71.73
CA ALA A 208 92.10 -26.12 -71.30
C ALA A 208 92.66 -27.31 -72.10
N ALA A 209 91.89 -28.39 -72.25
CA ALA A 209 92.31 -29.55 -73.05
C ALA A 209 92.55 -29.18 -74.52
N ARG A 210 91.74 -28.28 -75.10
CA ARG A 210 91.97 -27.75 -76.46
C ARG A 210 93.24 -26.91 -76.54
N LEU A 211 93.53 -26.09 -75.53
CA LEU A 211 94.77 -25.30 -75.46
C LEU A 211 96.01 -26.21 -75.35
N ASP A 212 95.97 -27.23 -74.49
CA ASP A 212 97.05 -28.21 -74.36
C ASP A 212 97.31 -28.93 -75.69
N ALA A 213 96.25 -29.37 -76.39
CA ALA A 213 96.37 -30.01 -77.70
C ALA A 213 96.96 -29.05 -78.77
N ILE A 214 96.61 -27.76 -78.73
CA ILE A 214 97.21 -26.74 -79.61
C ILE A 214 98.70 -26.57 -79.26
N GLN A 215 99.06 -26.50 -77.98
CA GLN A 215 100.44 -26.32 -77.53
C GLN A 215 101.32 -27.54 -77.87
N GLU A 216 100.79 -28.75 -77.76
CA GLU A 216 101.46 -29.98 -78.19
C GLU A 216 101.70 -29.97 -79.71
N ARG A 217 100.70 -29.57 -80.51
CA ARG A 217 100.86 -29.40 -81.95
C ARG A 217 101.91 -28.35 -82.32
N ILE A 218 101.96 -27.22 -81.60
CA ILE A 218 102.99 -26.18 -81.83
C ILE A 218 104.39 -26.68 -81.45
N SER A 219 104.51 -27.45 -80.36
CA SER A 219 105.79 -27.99 -79.91
C SER A 219 106.36 -29.04 -80.87
N ASN A 220 105.51 -29.82 -81.53
CA ASN A 220 105.88 -30.81 -82.55
C ASN A 220 106.24 -30.20 -83.93
N VAL A 221 106.17 -28.87 -84.10
CA VAL A 221 106.48 -28.16 -85.36
C VAL A 221 107.87 -27.47 -85.33
N LYS A 222 108.61 -27.61 -84.22
CA LYS A 222 110.04 -27.25 -84.13
C LYS A 222 110.94 -28.45 -84.38
#